data_AF-A0A562CJR8-F1
#
_entry.id   AF-A0A562CJR8-F1
#
_cell.length_a   1.000
_cell.length_b   1.000
_cell.length_c   1.000
_cell.angle_alpha   90.00
_cell.angle_beta   90.00
_cell.angle_gamma   90.00
#
_symmetry.space_group_name_H-M   'P 1'
#
loop_
_entity.id
_entity.type
_entity.pdbx_description
1 polymer ?
#
loop_
_entity_poly.entity_id
_entity_poly.type
_entity_poly.pdbx_seq_one_letter_code
_entity_poly.pdbx_strand_id
1 'polypeptide(L)'
;MVARWERVQVEPDYAATSRAERRGGSYLRYHPDELAPCGAPARNELSSHVVEHAADTTTALQRLGDRLRANPFRVLYTTALRSESISSSFIEGIHATARDVAFAHLRARDESLRADGSSAHVGQQVTKNARAMERAVELLGAGPWRHEHIWDIHQALLPWQRRGYRQTQVWVGGTTALTADYAAPPHQEVHAYVDDLLGYVNTSGDLPVVAAALVHAQFETIHPFEDGNGRVGRALVHGVFKRAGLVDGGVAPLSTALREDRDGYVEALTRYRYDGRSRKVRQQALDGFVDRFLDYLDTAVAAADRFVDAALALHGRWRTVVAGTRADGVLHKALDVVVDYPVLTTRLLAEQLDVTPRRGEDLVKQLVRAGIVRPGTGKYRRAAVYQSDAILDLLDLGAEATPTTTHPALAMQASEPLVQRCGGPTAHGTCQNRVTERGERCWRHRT
;
A
#
# COMPACT_ATOMS: atom_id res chain seq x y z
N MET A 1 25.22 20.69 9.09
CA MET A 1 26.27 19.76 9.59
C MET A 1 26.72 18.83 8.46
N VAL A 2 27.93 18.23 8.51
CA VAL A 2 28.39 17.26 7.50
C VAL A 2 28.04 15.84 7.92
N ALA A 3 27.52 15.06 6.97
CA ALA A 3 27.15 13.65 7.15
C ALA A 3 28.37 12.83 7.57
N ARG A 4 28.21 11.96 8.58
CA ARG A 4 29.32 11.13 9.07
C ARG A 4 28.87 9.86 9.76
N TRP A 5 29.75 8.87 9.71
CA TRP A 5 29.68 7.67 10.54
C TRP A 5 30.57 7.82 11.78
N GLU A 6 29.98 7.61 12.95
CA GLU A 6 30.68 7.62 14.25
C GLU A 6 30.76 6.18 14.76
N ARG A 7 31.96 5.69 15.07
CA ARG A 7 32.12 4.42 15.78
C ARG A 7 32.04 4.67 17.29
N VAL A 8 31.04 4.09 17.94
CA VAL A 8 30.82 4.23 19.38
C VAL A 8 31.18 2.91 20.08
N GLN A 9 31.96 2.99 21.15
CA GLN A 9 32.29 1.85 21.99
C GLN A 9 31.20 1.63 23.05
N VAL A 10 30.89 0.37 23.30
CA VAL A 10 29.96 -0.08 24.34
C VAL A 10 30.77 -0.87 25.35
N GLU A 11 30.83 -0.35 26.57
CA GLU A 11 31.50 -1.04 27.66
C GLU A 11 30.74 -2.34 28.02
N PRO A 12 31.44 -3.38 28.47
CA PRO A 12 30.80 -4.61 28.92
C PRO A 12 29.83 -4.37 30.08
N ASP A 13 28.59 -4.79 29.94
CA ASP A 13 27.65 -4.85 31.07
C ASP A 13 27.64 -6.25 31.65
N TYR A 14 28.47 -6.48 32.67
CA TYR A 14 28.60 -7.79 33.32
C TYR A 14 27.31 -8.27 34.01
N ALA A 15 26.35 -7.39 34.26
CA ALA A 15 25.04 -7.72 34.84
C ALA A 15 23.98 -8.05 33.78
N ALA A 16 24.24 -7.76 32.49
CA ALA A 16 23.29 -7.99 31.40
C ALA A 16 22.90 -9.46 31.26
N THR A 17 21.75 -9.75 30.65
CA THR A 17 21.29 -11.14 30.47
C THR A 17 21.92 -11.80 29.25
N SER A 18 22.20 -11.03 28.19
CA SER A 18 22.79 -11.58 26.97
C SER A 18 24.32 -11.69 27.04
N ARG A 19 24.87 -12.73 26.40
CA ARG A 19 26.33 -12.94 26.31
C ARG A 19 27.02 -11.83 25.51
N ALA A 20 26.31 -11.19 24.57
CA ALA A 20 26.85 -10.12 23.75
C ALA A 20 27.05 -8.84 24.58
N GLU A 21 26.04 -8.42 25.35
CA GLU A 21 26.12 -7.22 26.19
C GLU A 21 27.18 -7.35 27.30
N ARG A 22 27.34 -8.54 27.88
CA ARG A 22 28.41 -8.83 28.86
C ARG A 22 29.84 -8.74 28.32
N ARG A 23 30.02 -8.73 26.99
CA ARG A 23 31.33 -8.65 26.35
C ARG A 23 31.68 -7.23 25.93
N GLY A 24 30.71 -6.33 25.85
CA GLY A 24 30.89 -5.04 25.19
C GLY A 24 31.17 -5.20 23.70
N GLY A 25 31.45 -4.09 23.03
CA GLY A 25 31.76 -4.07 21.60
C GLY A 25 31.70 -2.67 21.03
N SER A 26 31.42 -2.55 19.74
CA SER A 26 31.23 -1.25 19.09
C SER A 26 30.11 -1.30 18.08
N TYR A 27 29.44 -0.17 17.88
CA TYR A 27 28.46 0.01 16.81
C TYR A 27 28.78 1.25 15.98
N LEU A 28 28.16 1.32 14.81
CA LEU A 28 28.20 2.51 13.97
C LEU A 28 26.94 3.34 14.20
N ARG A 29 27.11 4.64 14.44
CA ARG A 29 26.04 5.63 14.46
C ARG A 29 26.16 6.50 13.22
N TYR A 30 25.02 6.78 12.59
CA TYR A 30 24.97 7.73 11.49
C TYR A 30 24.45 9.09 11.95
N HIS A 31 25.14 10.15 11.53
CA HIS A 31 24.72 11.54 11.69
C HIS A 31 24.46 12.12 10.30
N PRO A 32 23.20 12.39 9.91
CA PRO A 32 22.90 12.92 8.58
C PRO A 32 23.33 14.39 8.45
N ASP A 33 23.60 14.81 7.22
CA ASP A 33 23.68 16.22 6.86
C ASP A 33 22.29 16.84 6.68
N GLU A 34 22.28 18.16 6.51
CA GLU A 34 21.08 18.91 6.13
C GLU A 34 20.71 18.62 4.67
N LEU A 35 19.41 18.52 4.38
CA LEU A 35 18.93 18.23 3.02
C LEU A 35 19.25 19.37 2.04
N ALA A 36 19.09 20.62 2.48
CA ALA A 36 19.34 21.80 1.66
C ALA A 36 20.16 22.85 2.45
N PRO A 37 21.48 22.63 2.59
CA PRO A 37 22.33 23.62 3.23
C PRO A 37 22.25 24.94 2.43
N CYS A 38 21.85 26.02 3.09
CA CYS A 38 21.64 27.36 2.52
C CYS A 38 20.39 27.54 1.62
N GLY A 39 19.41 26.63 1.66
CA GLY A 39 18.13 26.81 0.97
C GLY A 39 18.17 26.67 -0.56
N ALA A 40 19.29 26.19 -1.12
CA ALA A 40 19.36 25.82 -2.53
C ALA A 40 18.61 24.49 -2.77
N PRO A 41 17.84 24.36 -3.87
CA PRO A 41 17.18 23.09 -4.17
C PRO A 41 18.19 21.97 -4.41
N ALA A 42 17.88 20.77 -3.90
CA ALA A 42 18.76 19.61 -3.96
C ALA A 42 19.01 19.14 -5.40
N ARG A 43 18.09 19.40 -6.35
CA ARG A 43 18.29 19.07 -7.77
C ARG A 43 19.54 19.72 -8.38
N ASN A 44 20.00 20.84 -7.82
CA ASN A 44 21.21 21.52 -8.31
C ASN A 44 22.48 20.71 -8.03
N GLU A 45 22.37 19.68 -7.19
CA GLU A 45 23.45 18.75 -6.88
C GLU A 45 23.28 17.39 -7.57
N LEU A 46 22.17 17.15 -8.26
CA LEU A 46 21.94 15.91 -9.01
C LEU A 46 22.62 15.97 -10.39
N SER A 47 22.98 14.81 -10.93
CA SER A 47 23.45 14.71 -12.31
C SER A 47 22.31 14.93 -13.31
N SER A 48 22.65 15.38 -14.53
CA SER A 48 21.67 15.72 -15.57
C SER A 48 20.76 14.55 -15.94
N HIS A 49 21.29 13.31 -15.96
CA HIS A 49 20.51 12.10 -16.20
C HIS A 49 19.41 11.90 -15.15
N VAL A 50 19.73 12.07 -13.86
CA VAL A 50 18.76 11.88 -12.77
C VAL A 50 17.68 12.98 -12.80
N VAL A 51 18.07 14.21 -13.16
CA VAL A 51 17.10 15.31 -13.35
C VAL A 51 16.17 15.04 -14.54
N GLU A 52 16.68 14.49 -15.63
CA GLU A 52 15.87 14.09 -16.80
C GLU A 52 14.90 12.96 -16.45
N HIS A 53 15.39 11.89 -15.81
CA HIS A 53 14.56 10.80 -15.30
C HIS A 53 13.46 11.32 -14.36
N ALA A 54 13.80 12.22 -13.43
CA ALA A 54 12.82 12.82 -12.52
C ALA A 54 11.73 13.61 -13.25
N ALA A 55 12.05 14.29 -14.35
CA ALA A 55 11.09 15.03 -15.15
C ALA A 55 10.13 14.09 -15.89
N ASP A 56 10.65 13.00 -16.46
CA ASP A 56 9.86 11.98 -17.14
C ASP A 56 8.92 11.25 -16.17
N THR A 57 9.43 10.80 -15.02
CA THR A 57 8.63 10.17 -13.96
C THR A 57 7.56 11.13 -13.42
N THR A 58 7.89 12.41 -13.24
CA THR A 58 6.89 13.43 -12.83
C THR A 58 5.76 13.50 -13.85
N THR A 59 6.09 13.54 -15.15
CA THR A 59 5.10 13.57 -16.24
C THR A 59 4.24 12.30 -16.25
N ALA A 60 4.84 11.12 -16.08
CA ALA A 60 4.13 9.85 -16.02
C ALA A 60 3.15 9.81 -14.83
N LEU A 61 3.60 10.26 -13.65
CA LEU A 61 2.78 10.32 -12.45
C LEU A 61 1.61 11.31 -12.60
N GLN A 62 1.83 12.46 -13.24
CA GLN A 62 0.76 13.42 -13.57
C GLN A 62 -0.31 12.79 -14.47
N ARG A 63 0.10 12.06 -15.52
CA ARG A 63 -0.83 11.36 -16.43
C ARG A 63 -1.68 10.35 -15.67
N LEU A 64 -1.08 9.57 -14.77
CA LEU A 64 -1.83 8.66 -13.89
C LEU A 64 -2.83 9.44 -13.02
N GLY A 65 -2.40 10.55 -12.40
CA GLY A 65 -3.27 11.45 -11.64
C GLY A 65 -4.47 11.96 -12.46
N ASP A 66 -4.24 12.39 -13.69
CA ASP A 66 -5.30 12.85 -14.60
C ASP A 66 -6.28 11.72 -14.95
N ARG A 67 -5.78 10.50 -15.20
CA ARG A 67 -6.62 9.32 -15.43
C ARG A 67 -7.51 9.01 -14.22
N LEU A 68 -6.95 9.05 -13.02
CA LEU A 68 -7.69 8.83 -11.78
C LEU A 68 -8.75 9.91 -11.56
N ARG A 69 -8.41 11.18 -11.84
CA ARG A 69 -9.35 12.31 -11.74
C ARG A 69 -10.48 12.22 -12.76
N ALA A 70 -10.18 11.79 -13.99
CA ALA A 70 -11.18 11.58 -15.05
C ALA A 70 -12.12 10.39 -14.75
N ASN A 71 -11.70 9.47 -13.87
CA ASN A 71 -12.46 8.31 -13.47
C ASN A 71 -12.68 8.33 -11.94
N PRO A 72 -13.52 9.22 -11.40
CA PRO A 72 -13.68 9.43 -9.96
C PRO A 72 -14.46 8.30 -9.26
N PHE A 73 -14.39 7.08 -9.80
CA PHE A 73 -14.98 5.91 -9.16
C PHE A 73 -14.24 5.67 -7.85
N ARG A 74 -15.00 5.66 -6.75
CA ARG A 74 -14.49 5.35 -5.40
C ARG A 74 -13.70 4.03 -5.35
N VAL A 75 -14.01 3.09 -6.25
CA VAL A 75 -13.27 1.83 -6.42
C VAL A 75 -11.78 2.07 -6.60
N LEU A 76 -11.38 3.00 -7.46
CA LEU A 76 -9.98 3.17 -7.84
C LEU A 76 -9.18 3.66 -6.65
N TYR A 77 -9.68 4.71 -5.99
CA TYR A 77 -9.05 5.28 -4.79
C TYR A 77 -8.95 4.26 -3.66
N THR A 78 -10.08 3.66 -3.27
CA THR A 78 -10.12 2.77 -2.10
C THR A 78 -9.32 1.49 -2.30
N THR A 79 -9.33 0.96 -3.52
CA THR A 79 -8.60 -0.26 -3.85
C THR A 79 -7.10 0.02 -3.96
N ALA A 80 -6.68 1.10 -4.63
CA ALA A 80 -5.27 1.50 -4.70
C ALA A 80 -4.69 1.78 -3.30
N LEU A 81 -5.42 2.50 -2.44
CA LEU A 81 -5.02 2.77 -1.06
C LEU A 81 -4.83 1.48 -0.25
N ARG A 82 -5.73 0.51 -0.42
CA ARG A 82 -5.64 -0.78 0.27
C ARG A 82 -4.44 -1.58 -0.23
N SER A 83 -4.22 -1.66 -1.54
CA SER A 83 -3.07 -2.37 -2.12
C SER A 83 -1.74 -1.76 -1.69
N GLU A 84 -1.66 -0.42 -1.67
CA GLU A 84 -0.50 0.32 -1.15
C GLU A 84 -0.28 0.03 0.35
N SER A 85 -1.36 0.03 1.14
CA SER A 85 -1.30 -0.27 2.58
C SER A 85 -0.89 -1.70 2.90
N ILE A 86 -1.35 -2.67 2.11
CA ILE A 86 -0.96 -4.08 2.18
C ILE A 86 0.53 -4.21 1.90
N SER A 87 0.99 -3.67 0.76
CA SER A 87 2.38 -3.77 0.33
C SER A 87 3.33 -3.07 1.30
N SER A 88 2.95 -1.87 1.76
CA SER A 88 3.68 -1.11 2.77
C SER A 88 3.79 -1.90 4.09
N SER A 89 2.74 -2.58 4.52
CA SER A 89 2.81 -3.38 5.76
C SER A 89 3.64 -4.65 5.58
N PHE A 90 3.60 -5.25 4.38
CA PHE A 90 4.37 -6.45 4.05
C PHE A 90 5.89 -6.21 4.17
N ILE A 91 6.38 -5.04 3.76
CA ILE A 91 7.80 -4.65 3.90
C ILE A 91 8.24 -4.72 5.37
N GLU A 92 7.34 -4.42 6.30
CA GLU A 92 7.57 -4.50 7.75
C GLU A 92 7.30 -5.90 8.35
N GLY A 93 7.14 -6.94 7.52
CA GLY A 93 6.87 -8.31 7.94
C GLY A 93 5.40 -8.61 8.30
N ILE A 94 4.47 -7.69 7.99
CA ILE A 94 3.03 -7.90 8.24
C ILE A 94 2.40 -8.53 6.99
N HIS A 95 2.31 -9.85 7.00
CA HIS A 95 1.78 -10.63 5.88
C HIS A 95 0.26 -10.76 5.95
N ALA A 96 -0.47 -9.85 5.29
CA ALA A 96 -1.93 -9.90 5.15
C ALA A 96 -2.33 -10.16 3.69
N THR A 97 -3.40 -10.92 3.48
CA THR A 97 -4.07 -11.00 2.17
C THR A 97 -5.10 -9.87 2.01
N ALA A 98 -5.48 -9.52 0.77
CA ALA A 98 -6.57 -8.58 0.52
C ALA A 98 -7.87 -8.98 1.26
N ARG A 99 -8.13 -10.29 1.36
CA ARG A 99 -9.26 -10.85 2.10
C ARG A 99 -9.17 -10.60 3.61
N ASP A 100 -7.98 -10.73 4.21
CA ASP A 100 -7.79 -10.47 5.65
C ASP A 100 -8.09 -9.01 5.98
N VAL A 101 -7.63 -8.08 5.14
CA VAL A 101 -7.88 -6.64 5.29
C VAL A 101 -9.36 -6.30 5.11
N ALA A 102 -9.98 -6.81 4.05
CA ALA A 102 -11.42 -6.60 3.80
C ALA A 102 -12.29 -7.12 4.96
N PHE A 103 -11.94 -8.30 5.50
CA PHE A 103 -12.64 -8.87 6.63
C PHE A 103 -12.41 -8.08 7.93
N ALA A 104 -11.18 -7.62 8.19
CA ALA A 104 -10.90 -6.75 9.33
C ALA A 104 -11.73 -5.46 9.29
N HIS A 105 -11.91 -4.87 8.10
CA HIS A 105 -12.77 -3.71 7.90
C HIS A 105 -14.25 -4.01 8.19
N LEU A 106 -14.76 -5.15 7.70
CA LEU A 106 -16.12 -5.61 7.99
C LEU A 106 -16.34 -5.81 9.50
N ARG A 107 -15.38 -6.44 10.19
CA ARG A 107 -15.45 -6.68 11.65
C ARG A 107 -15.43 -5.41 12.49
N ALA A 108 -14.70 -4.39 12.06
CA ALA A 108 -14.70 -3.10 12.75
C ALA A 108 -16.09 -2.43 12.77
N ARG A 109 -17.02 -2.88 11.92
CA ARG A 109 -18.43 -2.44 11.86
C ARG A 109 -19.41 -3.44 12.45
N ASP A 110 -18.98 -4.68 12.65
CA ASP A 110 -19.80 -5.76 13.16
C ASP A 110 -18.98 -6.62 14.13
N GLU A 111 -18.99 -6.21 15.39
CA GLU A 111 -18.26 -6.90 16.46
C GLU A 111 -18.79 -8.32 16.69
N SER A 112 -20.04 -8.60 16.29
CA SER A 112 -20.67 -9.92 16.46
C SER A 112 -20.04 -10.99 15.56
N LEU A 113 -19.38 -10.59 14.47
CA LEU A 113 -18.63 -11.50 13.62
C LEU A 113 -17.44 -12.06 14.41
N ARG A 114 -17.36 -13.37 14.58
CA ARG A 114 -16.20 -14.04 15.19
C ARG A 114 -15.04 -14.14 14.21
N ALA A 115 -13.82 -13.91 14.68
CA ALA A 115 -12.59 -14.13 13.92
C ALA A 115 -11.64 -15.07 14.65
N ASP A 116 -10.79 -15.71 13.85
CA ASP A 116 -9.52 -16.23 14.32
C ASP A 116 -8.62 -15.05 14.71
N GLY A 117 -8.04 -15.09 15.91
CA GLY A 117 -7.35 -13.96 16.53
C GLY A 117 -6.17 -13.43 15.71
N SER A 118 -5.45 -14.32 15.03
CA SER A 118 -4.24 -13.98 14.26
C SER A 118 -4.56 -13.15 13.00
N SER A 119 -5.39 -13.68 12.07
CA SER A 119 -5.72 -12.97 10.82
C SER A 119 -6.42 -11.62 11.06
N ALA A 120 -7.29 -11.54 12.08
CA ALA A 120 -7.96 -10.28 12.43
C ALA A 120 -6.99 -9.24 12.96
N HIS A 121 -5.99 -9.65 13.76
CA HIS A 121 -4.96 -8.75 14.25
C HIS A 121 -4.11 -8.21 13.09
N VAL A 122 -3.64 -9.07 12.19
CA VAL A 122 -2.83 -8.66 11.02
C VAL A 122 -3.61 -7.70 10.11
N GLY A 123 -4.87 -8.01 9.76
CA GLY A 123 -5.71 -7.13 8.95
C GLY A 123 -5.99 -5.77 9.60
N GLN A 124 -6.08 -5.72 10.94
CA GLN A 124 -6.19 -4.44 11.67
C GLN A 124 -4.91 -3.60 11.56
N GLN A 125 -3.73 -4.22 11.59
CA GLN A 125 -2.46 -3.48 11.42
C GLN A 125 -2.39 -2.82 10.03
N VAL A 126 -2.82 -3.52 8.98
CA VAL A 126 -2.90 -2.94 7.63
C VAL A 126 -3.95 -1.82 7.55
N THR A 127 -5.10 -1.99 8.22
CA THR A 127 -6.14 -0.95 8.27
C THR A 127 -5.64 0.33 8.97
N LYS A 128 -4.82 0.21 10.01
CA LYS A 128 -4.18 1.37 10.66
C LYS A 128 -3.18 2.05 9.72
N ASN A 129 -2.46 1.28 8.91
CA ASN A 129 -1.58 1.84 7.89
C ASN A 129 -2.34 2.65 6.84
N ALA A 130 -3.47 2.13 6.34
CA ALA A 130 -4.35 2.87 5.44
C ALA A 130 -4.81 4.20 6.04
N ARG A 131 -5.21 4.20 7.32
CA ARG A 131 -5.59 5.41 8.03
C ARG A 131 -4.44 6.42 8.16
N ALA A 132 -3.22 5.95 8.39
CA ALA A 132 -2.04 6.81 8.46
C ALA A 132 -1.75 7.48 7.11
N MET A 133 -1.89 6.74 6.00
CA MET A 133 -1.76 7.29 4.65
C MET A 133 -2.87 8.31 4.33
N GLU A 134 -4.13 8.00 4.65
CA GLU A 134 -5.24 8.95 4.52
C GLU A 134 -4.97 10.23 5.31
N ARG A 135 -4.51 10.08 6.56
CA ARG A 135 -4.18 11.20 7.44
C ARG A 135 -3.03 12.03 6.89
N ALA A 136 -2.03 11.40 6.27
CA ALA A 136 -0.94 12.09 5.62
C ALA A 136 -1.45 12.90 4.43
N VAL A 137 -2.23 12.31 3.54
CA VAL A 137 -2.83 13.02 2.39
C VAL A 137 -3.68 14.22 2.85
N GLU A 138 -4.48 14.04 3.90
CA GLU A 138 -5.33 15.10 4.47
C GLU A 138 -4.51 16.25 5.07
N LEU A 139 -3.57 15.95 5.96
CA LEU A 139 -2.80 16.96 6.71
C LEU A 139 -1.72 17.65 5.89
N LEU A 140 -1.09 16.91 4.99
CA LEU A 140 0.12 17.34 4.30
C LEU A 140 -0.17 17.93 2.93
N GLY A 141 -1.38 17.71 2.40
CA GLY A 141 -1.83 18.26 1.12
C GLY A 141 -2.07 19.77 1.14
N ALA A 142 -2.26 20.39 2.31
CA ALA A 142 -2.56 21.81 2.44
C ALA A 142 -1.71 22.50 3.51
N GLY A 143 -1.22 23.70 3.19
CA GLY A 143 -0.43 24.52 4.12
C GLY A 143 0.96 23.94 4.43
N PRO A 144 1.74 24.59 5.32
CA PRO A 144 3.07 24.14 5.70
C PRO A 144 3.01 22.91 6.62
N TRP A 145 3.94 21.97 6.42
CA TRP A 145 4.13 20.81 7.30
C TRP A 145 4.73 21.26 8.62
N ARG A 146 4.33 20.57 9.70
CA ARG A 146 4.77 20.83 11.07
C ARG A 146 5.00 19.49 11.77
N HIS A 147 5.73 19.52 12.90
CA HIS A 147 5.98 18.31 13.69
C HIS A 147 4.69 17.60 14.09
N GLU A 148 3.66 18.37 14.45
CA GLU A 148 2.37 17.85 14.88
C GLU A 148 1.72 16.99 13.80
N HIS A 149 1.89 17.34 12.52
CA HIS A 149 1.33 16.55 11.43
C HIS A 149 2.00 15.17 11.36
N ILE A 150 3.33 15.11 11.50
CA ILE A 150 4.07 13.84 11.51
C ILE A 150 3.66 13.00 12.72
N TRP A 151 3.48 13.62 13.88
CA TRP A 151 3.00 12.92 15.09
C TRP A 151 1.58 12.39 14.92
N ASP A 152 0.68 13.16 14.30
CA ASP A 152 -0.71 12.75 14.10
C ASP A 152 -0.83 11.60 13.09
N ILE A 153 0.02 11.59 12.05
CA ILE A 153 0.14 10.46 11.11
C ILE A 153 0.62 9.20 11.84
N HIS A 154 1.66 9.34 12.67
CA HIS A 154 2.17 8.23 13.49
C HIS A 154 1.12 7.71 14.49
N GLN A 155 0.36 8.60 15.13
CA GLN A 155 -0.74 8.23 16.02
C GLN A 155 -1.90 7.53 15.31
N ALA A 156 -2.18 7.86 14.06
CA ALA A 156 -3.16 7.12 13.25
C ALA A 156 -2.69 5.68 12.98
N LEU A 157 -1.37 5.46 12.87
CA LEU A 157 -0.76 4.15 12.69
C LEU A 157 -0.66 3.34 14.00
N LEU A 158 -0.13 3.95 15.05
CA LEU A 158 0.20 3.33 16.34
C LEU A 158 -0.39 4.14 17.52
N PRO A 159 -1.73 4.14 17.69
CA PRO A 159 -2.41 4.97 18.70
C PRO A 159 -2.07 4.62 20.16
N TRP A 160 -1.41 3.48 20.41
CA TRP A 160 -0.95 3.10 21.75
C TRP A 160 0.45 3.61 22.08
N GLN A 161 1.22 4.08 21.07
CA GLN A 161 2.51 4.70 21.33
C GLN A 161 2.32 6.15 21.77
N ARG A 162 3.32 6.67 22.50
CA ARG A 162 3.31 8.07 22.93
C ARG A 162 3.34 9.00 21.70
N ARG A 163 2.53 10.05 21.71
CA ARG A 163 2.60 11.13 20.72
C ARG A 163 3.91 11.90 20.85
N GLY A 164 4.60 12.11 19.73
CA GLY A 164 5.89 12.79 19.66
C GLY A 164 7.07 11.85 19.35
N TYR A 165 8.26 12.41 19.14
CA TYR A 165 9.46 11.63 18.80
C TYR A 165 10.01 10.83 19.96
N ARG A 166 10.67 9.72 19.66
CA ARG A 166 11.29 8.81 20.63
C ARG A 166 12.17 9.53 21.65
N GLN A 167 12.23 8.98 22.85
CA GLN A 167 13.07 9.48 23.96
C GLN A 167 14.21 8.52 24.28
N THR A 168 14.43 7.54 23.40
CA THR A 168 15.37 6.44 23.55
C THR A 168 16.13 6.25 22.24
N GLN A 169 17.30 5.62 22.32
CA GLN A 169 18.06 5.23 21.14
C GLN A 169 17.32 4.10 20.41
N VAL A 170 17.22 4.21 19.08
CA VAL A 170 16.73 3.13 18.23
C VAL A 170 17.87 2.54 17.40
N TRP A 171 17.79 1.22 17.24
CA TRP A 171 18.74 0.36 16.56
C TRP A 171 18.09 -0.12 15.26
N VAL A 172 18.73 0.10 14.13
CA VAL A 172 18.19 -0.27 12.80
C VAL A 172 18.89 -1.54 12.32
N GLY A 173 18.13 -2.49 11.79
CA GLY A 173 18.64 -3.81 11.37
C GLY A 173 18.88 -4.80 12.51
N GLY A 174 18.62 -4.42 13.76
CA GLY A 174 18.78 -5.26 14.94
C GLY A 174 18.08 -4.69 16.17
N THR A 175 18.14 -5.39 17.29
CA THR A 175 17.41 -5.01 18.52
C THR A 175 18.31 -4.41 19.59
N THR A 176 19.62 -4.52 19.44
CA THR A 176 20.60 -4.04 20.41
C THR A 176 21.77 -3.36 19.71
N ALA A 177 22.60 -2.65 20.48
CA ALA A 177 23.80 -2.01 19.96
C ALA A 177 24.71 -2.94 19.14
N LEU A 178 24.79 -4.21 19.53
CA LEU A 178 25.74 -5.16 18.96
C LEU A 178 25.15 -5.99 17.81
N THR A 179 23.83 -5.94 17.62
CA THR A 179 23.14 -6.70 16.56
C THR A 179 22.59 -5.82 15.45
N ALA A 180 22.59 -4.51 15.64
CA ALA A 180 22.12 -3.53 14.67
C ALA A 180 23.12 -3.35 13.52
N ASP A 181 22.60 -3.10 12.32
CA ASP A 181 23.39 -2.61 11.20
C ASP A 181 23.96 -1.22 11.55
N TYR A 182 23.12 -0.38 12.17
CA TYR A 182 23.55 0.91 12.73
C TYR A 182 22.59 1.46 13.79
N ALA A 183 23.09 2.45 14.53
CA ALA A 183 22.27 3.32 15.38
C ALA A 183 21.82 4.56 14.60
N ALA A 184 20.50 4.81 14.61
CA ALA A 184 19.95 6.09 14.17
C ALA A 184 20.53 7.27 15.01
N PRO A 185 20.34 8.53 14.60
CA PRO A 185 20.84 9.68 15.35
C PRO A 185 20.41 9.68 16.84
N PRO A 186 21.13 10.35 17.75
CA PRO A 186 20.73 10.44 19.15
C PRO A 186 19.33 11.05 19.27
N HIS A 187 18.51 10.54 20.19
CA HIS A 187 17.11 10.97 20.29
C HIS A 187 16.97 12.47 20.63
N GLN A 188 17.96 13.06 21.29
CA GLN A 188 18.06 14.48 21.59
C GLN A 188 18.17 15.35 20.34
N GLU A 189 18.73 14.81 19.26
CA GLU A 189 18.98 15.54 18.00
C GLU A 189 17.83 15.36 17.00
N VAL A 190 16.93 14.39 17.23
CA VAL A 190 15.83 14.06 16.30
C VAL A 190 15.00 15.29 15.95
N HIS A 191 14.69 16.16 16.93
CA HIS A 191 13.88 17.34 16.67
C HIS A 191 14.55 18.26 15.65
N ALA A 192 15.85 18.55 15.82
CA ALA A 192 16.60 19.41 14.92
C ALA A 192 16.73 18.83 13.50
N TYR A 193 16.90 17.51 13.36
CA TYR A 193 16.91 16.89 12.02
C TYR A 193 15.54 16.93 11.36
N VAL A 194 14.45 16.79 12.13
CA VAL A 194 13.11 16.93 11.56
C VAL A 194 12.76 18.39 11.26
N ASP A 195 13.28 19.35 12.03
CA ASP A 195 13.19 20.78 11.70
C ASP A 195 13.79 21.07 10.31
N ASP A 196 14.99 20.53 10.02
CA ASP A 196 15.61 20.62 8.70
C ASP A 196 14.75 19.98 7.59
N LEU A 197 14.25 18.76 7.83
CA LEU A 197 13.36 18.08 6.88
C LEU A 197 12.09 18.89 6.59
N LEU A 198 11.47 19.47 7.62
CA LEU A 198 10.30 20.31 7.50
C LEU A 198 10.62 21.62 6.77
N GLY A 199 11.78 22.22 7.03
CA GLY A 199 12.30 23.37 6.30
C GLY A 199 12.42 23.07 4.82
N TYR A 200 13.09 21.96 4.48
CA TYR A 200 13.25 21.49 3.11
C TYR A 200 11.90 21.29 2.41
N VAL A 201 11.00 20.45 2.95
CA VAL A 201 9.76 20.10 2.25
C VAL A 201 8.80 21.28 2.07
N ASN A 202 8.89 22.30 2.94
CA ASN A 202 8.04 23.50 2.87
C ASN A 202 8.58 24.60 1.95
N THR A 203 9.88 24.58 1.64
CA THR A 203 10.54 25.65 0.86
C THR A 203 11.21 25.14 -0.42
N SER A 204 11.31 23.82 -0.57
CA SER A 204 11.88 23.15 -1.72
C SER A 204 11.22 23.62 -3.01
N GLY A 205 12.04 24.06 -3.96
CA GLY A 205 11.63 24.28 -5.34
C GLY A 205 11.85 23.05 -6.23
N ASP A 206 12.21 21.88 -5.69
CA ASP A 206 12.54 20.67 -6.44
C ASP A 206 11.33 20.03 -7.12
N LEU A 207 11.61 19.18 -8.12
CA LEU A 207 10.58 18.33 -8.71
C LEU A 207 9.95 17.48 -7.60
N PRO A 208 8.62 17.30 -7.55
CA PRO A 208 7.97 16.67 -6.41
C PRO A 208 8.43 15.23 -6.15
N VAL A 209 8.82 14.50 -7.20
CA VAL A 209 9.35 13.13 -7.08
C VAL A 209 10.74 13.10 -6.44
N VAL A 210 11.58 14.10 -6.71
CA VAL A 210 12.88 14.28 -6.03
C VAL A 210 12.67 14.67 -4.57
N ALA A 211 11.76 15.61 -4.32
CA ALA A 211 11.41 16.00 -2.95
C ALA A 211 10.87 14.81 -2.15
N ALA A 212 10.01 13.98 -2.75
CA ALA A 212 9.49 12.78 -2.11
C ALA A 212 10.58 11.75 -1.80
N ALA A 213 11.50 11.49 -2.75
CA ALA A 213 12.62 10.59 -2.54
C ALA A 213 13.49 11.06 -1.36
N LEU A 214 13.90 12.33 -1.34
CA LEU A 214 14.78 12.87 -0.30
C LEU A 214 14.10 12.96 1.07
N VAL A 215 12.83 13.37 1.12
CA VAL A 215 12.04 13.34 2.36
C VAL A 215 11.96 11.91 2.91
N HIS A 216 11.73 10.92 2.04
CA HIS A 216 11.67 9.52 2.46
C HIS A 216 13.02 9.03 3.00
N ALA A 217 14.11 9.21 2.25
CA ALA A 217 15.44 8.79 2.66
C ALA A 217 15.90 9.42 3.96
N GLN A 218 15.68 10.73 4.10
CA GLN A 218 16.04 11.47 5.29
C GLN A 218 15.20 11.04 6.50
N PHE A 219 13.89 10.88 6.32
CA PHE A 219 13.00 10.42 7.41
C PHE A 219 13.38 9.03 7.91
N GLU A 220 13.60 8.07 7.00
CA GLU A 220 14.06 6.71 7.34
C GLU A 220 15.41 6.71 8.06
N THR A 221 16.28 7.65 7.70
CA THR A 221 17.61 7.81 8.30
C THR A 221 17.55 8.44 9.69
N ILE A 222 16.71 9.46 9.90
CA ILE A 222 16.47 10.08 11.22
C ILE A 222 15.82 9.07 12.17
N HIS A 223 14.91 8.25 11.64
CA HIS A 223 14.20 7.20 12.36
C HIS A 223 13.55 7.73 13.67
N PRO A 224 12.62 8.70 13.58
CA PRO A 224 12.21 9.52 14.72
C PRO A 224 11.29 8.83 15.74
N PHE A 225 10.77 7.64 15.43
CA PHE A 225 9.88 6.87 16.31
C PHE A 225 10.50 5.54 16.74
N GLU A 226 9.93 4.91 17.77
CA GLU A 226 10.37 3.58 18.24
C GLU A 226 9.89 2.45 17.32
N ASP A 227 8.75 2.62 16.66
CA ASP A 227 8.22 1.74 15.61
C ASP A 227 7.40 2.58 14.60
N GLY A 228 7.18 2.03 13.42
CA GLY A 228 6.32 2.61 12.38
C GLY A 228 7.02 3.56 11.43
N ASN A 229 8.35 3.73 11.54
CA ASN A 229 9.11 4.66 10.71
C ASN A 229 8.92 4.38 9.21
N GLY A 230 9.18 3.15 8.75
CA GLY A 230 8.96 2.73 7.36
C GLY A 230 7.59 3.12 6.79
N ARG A 231 6.54 2.81 7.56
CA ARG A 231 5.13 3.08 7.17
C ARG A 231 4.81 4.57 7.15
N VAL A 232 5.27 5.33 8.14
CA VAL A 232 5.10 6.79 8.15
C VAL A 232 5.92 7.44 7.03
N GLY A 233 7.16 7.01 6.80
CA GLY A 233 8.02 7.52 5.74
C GLY A 233 7.39 7.37 4.36
N ARG A 234 6.77 6.21 4.07
CA ARG A 234 6.00 5.99 2.85
C ARG A 234 4.71 6.81 2.81
N ALA A 235 4.02 7.01 3.94
CA ALA A 235 2.89 7.93 4.01
C ALA A 235 3.27 9.39 3.69
N LEU A 236 4.46 9.85 4.11
CA LEU A 236 4.96 11.20 3.81
C LEU A 236 5.18 11.42 2.30
N VAL A 237 5.62 10.40 1.56
CA VAL A 237 5.74 10.46 0.09
C VAL A 237 4.41 10.87 -0.55
N HIS A 238 3.30 10.28 -0.11
CA HIS A 238 1.97 10.64 -0.59
C HIS A 238 1.54 12.06 -0.21
N GLY A 239 1.98 12.54 0.96
CA GLY A 239 1.82 13.94 1.34
C GLY A 239 2.48 14.90 0.33
N VAL A 240 3.71 14.58 -0.11
CA VAL A 240 4.42 15.38 -1.12
C VAL A 240 3.68 15.37 -2.45
N PHE A 241 3.27 14.18 -2.92
CA PHE A 241 2.54 14.05 -4.18
C PHE A 241 1.19 14.76 -4.16
N LYS A 242 0.48 14.69 -3.02
CA LYS A 242 -0.79 15.40 -2.82
C LYS A 242 -0.62 16.91 -2.87
N ARG A 243 0.37 17.45 -2.16
CA ARG A 243 0.68 18.90 -2.17
C ARG A 243 1.01 19.39 -3.58
N ALA A 244 1.69 18.59 -4.38
CA ALA A 244 2.04 18.91 -5.76
C ALA A 244 0.91 18.65 -6.78
N GLY A 245 -0.25 18.15 -6.35
CA GLY A 245 -1.39 17.84 -7.23
C GLY A 245 -1.18 16.67 -8.19
N LEU A 246 -0.16 15.83 -7.96
CA LEU A 246 0.23 14.77 -8.90
C LEU A 246 -0.73 13.56 -8.89
N VAL A 247 -1.34 13.25 -7.75
CA VAL A 247 -2.27 12.10 -7.59
C VAL A 247 -3.54 12.52 -6.86
N ASP A 248 -4.13 13.65 -7.28
CA ASP A 248 -5.40 14.12 -6.74
C ASP A 248 -6.53 13.11 -7.02
N GLY A 249 -6.92 12.36 -5.98
CA GLY A 249 -7.94 11.30 -6.09
C GLY A 249 -7.38 9.88 -6.08
N GLY A 250 -6.11 9.68 -5.70
CA GLY A 250 -5.45 8.38 -5.63
C GLY A 250 -4.29 8.32 -4.63
N VAL A 251 -3.65 7.15 -4.58
CA VAL A 251 -2.31 6.98 -4.05
C VAL A 251 -1.44 6.31 -5.12
N ALA A 252 -0.17 6.70 -5.24
CA ALA A 252 0.78 6.00 -6.09
C ALA A 252 1.21 4.70 -5.40
N PRO A 253 1.07 3.50 -5.99
CA PRO A 253 1.32 2.24 -5.27
C PRO A 253 2.82 1.94 -5.13
N LEU A 254 3.62 2.90 -4.66
CA LEU A 254 5.08 2.83 -4.52
C LEU A 254 5.53 1.61 -3.71
N SER A 255 4.81 1.26 -2.65
CA SER A 255 5.19 0.13 -1.80
C SER A 255 5.13 -1.20 -2.52
N THR A 256 4.42 -1.31 -3.64
CA THR A 256 4.40 -2.54 -4.45
C THR A 256 5.77 -2.79 -5.08
N ALA A 257 6.35 -1.79 -5.72
CA ALA A 257 7.68 -1.86 -6.33
C ALA A 257 8.77 -2.03 -5.26
N LEU A 258 8.68 -1.30 -4.14
CA LEU A 258 9.62 -1.45 -3.01
C LEU A 258 9.58 -2.86 -2.40
N ARG A 259 8.40 -3.49 -2.37
CA ARG A 259 8.23 -4.85 -1.84
C ARG A 259 8.89 -5.89 -2.76
N GLU A 260 8.77 -5.74 -4.07
CA GLU A 260 9.36 -6.67 -5.04
C GLU A 260 10.88 -6.68 -4.99
N ASP A 261 11.49 -5.52 -4.70
CA ASP A 261 12.94 -5.36 -4.56
C ASP A 261 13.31 -4.75 -3.20
N ARG A 262 12.94 -5.47 -2.13
CA ARG A 262 13.22 -5.05 -0.74
C ARG A 262 14.72 -4.86 -0.50
N ASP A 263 15.54 -5.78 -1.00
CA ASP A 263 16.99 -5.77 -0.74
C ASP A 263 17.65 -4.59 -1.47
N GLY A 264 17.28 -4.33 -2.74
CA GLY A 264 17.75 -3.15 -3.46
C GLY A 264 17.29 -1.84 -2.82
N TYR A 265 16.08 -1.80 -2.26
CA TYR A 265 15.58 -0.63 -1.52
C TYR A 265 16.41 -0.36 -0.25
N VAL A 266 16.67 -1.40 0.56
CA VAL A 266 17.49 -1.28 1.78
C VAL A 266 18.94 -0.91 1.43
N GLU A 267 19.47 -1.47 0.34
CA GLU A 267 20.79 -1.11 -0.16
C GLU A 267 20.87 0.36 -0.60
N ALA A 268 19.88 0.86 -1.34
CA ALA A 268 19.81 2.26 -1.75
C ALA A 268 19.78 3.20 -0.54
N LEU A 269 18.96 2.91 0.47
CA LEU A 269 18.96 3.66 1.73
C LEU A 269 20.30 3.61 2.46
N THR A 270 21.00 2.48 2.40
CA THR A 270 22.33 2.35 3.01
C THR A 270 23.35 3.20 2.28
N ARG A 271 23.32 3.24 0.94
CA ARG A 271 24.19 4.09 0.12
C ARG A 271 23.89 5.58 0.29
N TYR A 272 22.62 5.95 0.52
CA TYR A 272 22.23 7.31 0.90
C TYR A 272 22.89 7.77 2.20
N ARG A 273 23.26 6.85 3.09
CA ARG A 273 23.99 7.16 4.33
C ARG A 273 25.50 7.20 4.07
N TYR A 274 25.93 8.21 3.32
CA TYR A 274 27.30 8.37 2.87
C TYR A 274 28.19 9.06 3.92
N ASP A 275 29.51 8.93 3.75
CA ASP A 275 30.47 9.68 4.54
C ASP A 275 30.79 11.01 3.83
N GLY A 276 30.53 12.14 4.50
CA GLY A 276 30.54 13.50 3.94
C GLY A 276 31.92 14.07 3.59
N ARG A 277 32.86 13.21 3.16
CA ARG A 277 34.24 13.55 2.82
C ARG A 277 34.37 14.53 1.65
N SER A 278 33.40 14.57 0.74
CA SER A 278 33.40 15.51 -0.39
C SER A 278 32.00 15.70 -1.00
N ARG A 279 31.81 16.83 -1.70
CA ARG A 279 30.61 17.10 -2.49
C ARG A 279 30.32 16.03 -3.54
N LYS A 280 31.36 15.42 -4.12
CA LYS A 280 31.20 14.34 -5.12
C LYS A 280 30.57 13.09 -4.51
N VAL A 281 30.99 12.72 -3.30
CA VAL A 281 30.42 11.56 -2.58
C VAL A 281 28.95 11.82 -2.23
N ARG A 282 28.62 13.04 -1.80
CA ARG A 282 27.22 13.46 -1.59
C ARG A 282 26.40 13.32 -2.86
N GLN A 283 26.83 13.93 -3.96
CA GLN A 283 26.13 13.84 -5.25
C GLN A 283 25.92 12.39 -5.68
N GLN A 284 26.92 11.51 -5.55
CA GLN A 284 26.78 10.09 -5.89
C GLN A 284 25.75 9.36 -5.02
N ALA A 285 25.68 9.69 -3.73
CA ALA A 285 24.69 9.11 -2.82
C ALA A 285 23.27 9.60 -3.13
N LEU A 286 23.12 10.90 -3.42
CA LEU A 286 21.85 11.49 -3.83
C LEU A 286 21.38 10.93 -5.17
N ASP A 287 22.24 10.94 -6.18
CA ASP A 287 21.95 10.37 -7.51
C ASP A 287 21.55 8.90 -7.37
N GLY A 288 22.34 8.09 -6.68
CA GLY A 288 22.08 6.65 -6.55
C GLY A 288 20.77 6.34 -5.82
N PHE A 289 20.38 7.14 -4.82
CA PHE A 289 19.10 6.94 -4.14
C PHE A 289 17.93 7.48 -4.96
N VAL A 290 18.03 8.71 -5.48
CA VAL A 290 16.94 9.35 -6.23
C VAL A 290 16.65 8.56 -7.49
N ASP A 291 17.65 8.20 -8.28
CA ASP A 291 17.48 7.41 -9.51
C ASP A 291 16.82 6.07 -9.22
N ARG A 292 17.26 5.37 -8.16
CA ARG A 292 16.66 4.10 -7.76
C ARG A 292 15.22 4.25 -7.26
N PHE A 293 14.92 5.33 -6.56
CA PHE A 293 13.56 5.65 -6.13
C PHE A 293 12.64 5.92 -7.33
N LEU A 294 13.15 6.59 -8.37
CA LEU A 294 12.42 6.85 -9.61
C LEU A 294 12.15 5.55 -10.38
N ASP A 295 13.10 4.61 -10.46
CA ASP A 295 12.86 3.27 -11.03
C ASP A 295 11.64 2.57 -10.37
N TYR A 296 11.56 2.63 -9.03
CA TYR A 296 10.44 2.06 -8.29
C TYR A 296 9.15 2.79 -8.56
N LEU A 297 9.20 4.13 -8.69
CA LEU A 297 8.02 4.93 -8.98
C LEU A 297 7.51 4.68 -10.41
N ASP A 298 8.39 4.56 -11.40
CA ASP A 298 8.04 4.21 -12.78
C ASP A 298 7.37 2.83 -12.85
N THR A 299 7.95 1.85 -12.15
CA THR A 299 7.37 0.51 -12.02
C THR A 299 5.97 0.56 -11.37
N ALA A 300 5.83 1.33 -10.30
CA ALA A 300 4.57 1.50 -9.59
C ALA A 300 3.51 2.25 -10.45
N VAL A 301 3.90 3.26 -11.22
CA VAL A 301 3.01 3.98 -12.13
C VAL A 301 2.50 3.04 -13.23
N ALA A 302 3.39 2.23 -13.83
CA ALA A 302 2.99 1.25 -14.82
C ALA A 302 2.03 0.19 -14.25
N ALA A 303 2.25 -0.25 -13.00
CA ALA A 303 1.35 -1.17 -12.31
C ALA A 303 -0.02 -0.52 -12.02
N ALA A 304 -0.02 0.72 -11.55
CA ALA A 304 -1.24 1.49 -11.30
C ALA A 304 -2.07 1.68 -12.58
N ASP A 305 -1.42 1.96 -13.71
CA ASP A 305 -2.09 2.11 -15.00
C ASP A 305 -2.83 0.83 -15.40
N ARG A 306 -2.17 -0.33 -15.30
CA ARG A 306 -2.80 -1.64 -15.57
C ARG A 306 -3.95 -1.92 -14.62
N PHE A 307 -3.76 -1.59 -13.35
CA PHE A 307 -4.77 -1.73 -12.32
C PHE A 307 -6.02 -0.89 -12.61
N VAL A 308 -5.84 0.38 -13.02
CA VAL A 308 -6.94 1.28 -13.41
C VAL A 308 -7.72 0.67 -14.59
N ASP A 309 -7.02 0.18 -15.62
CA ASP A 309 -7.67 -0.46 -16.77
C ASP A 309 -8.45 -1.71 -16.39
N ALA A 310 -7.89 -2.57 -15.54
CA ALA A 310 -8.56 -3.77 -15.04
C ALA A 310 -9.82 -3.43 -14.22
N ALA A 311 -9.74 -2.42 -13.36
CA ALA A 311 -10.84 -1.95 -12.54
C ALA A 311 -11.99 -1.37 -13.37
N LEU A 312 -11.67 -0.51 -14.34
CA LEU A 312 -12.66 0.08 -15.26
C LEU A 312 -13.35 -0.99 -16.11
N ALA A 313 -12.58 -1.93 -16.65
CA ALA A 313 -13.13 -3.05 -17.41
C ALA A 313 -14.05 -3.94 -16.55
N LEU A 314 -13.66 -4.23 -15.31
CA LEU A 314 -14.49 -5.00 -14.37
C LEU A 314 -15.80 -4.30 -14.06
N HIS A 315 -15.74 -3.01 -13.74
CA HIS A 315 -16.94 -2.23 -13.44
C HIS A 315 -17.89 -2.16 -14.65
N GLY A 316 -17.36 -1.93 -15.85
CA GLY A 316 -18.13 -1.93 -17.10
C GLY A 316 -18.83 -3.27 -17.38
N ARG A 317 -18.13 -4.40 -17.17
CA ARG A 317 -18.72 -5.74 -17.30
C ARG A 317 -19.87 -5.95 -16.30
N TRP A 318 -19.67 -5.61 -15.03
CA TRP A 318 -20.72 -5.75 -14.01
C TRP A 318 -21.97 -4.95 -14.34
N ARG A 319 -21.81 -3.71 -14.80
CA ARG A 319 -22.94 -2.87 -15.25
C ARG A 319 -23.72 -3.53 -16.38
N THR A 320 -23.02 -4.17 -17.32
CA THR A 320 -23.65 -4.88 -18.45
C THR A 320 -24.42 -6.11 -17.99
N VAL A 321 -23.84 -6.91 -17.08
CA VAL A 321 -24.48 -8.13 -16.54
C VAL A 321 -25.79 -7.80 -15.82
N VAL A 322 -25.85 -6.68 -15.08
CA VAL A 322 -27.06 -6.30 -14.34
C VAL A 322 -28.04 -5.45 -15.16
N ALA A 323 -27.69 -4.99 -16.36
CA ALA A 323 -28.53 -4.14 -17.21
C ALA A 323 -29.81 -4.85 -17.72
N GLY A 324 -29.82 -6.19 -17.80
CA GLY A 324 -31.00 -6.97 -18.20
C GLY A 324 -32.11 -7.05 -17.14
N THR A 325 -31.83 -6.62 -15.90
CA THR A 325 -32.78 -6.54 -14.79
C THR A 325 -33.35 -5.13 -14.76
N ARG A 326 -34.63 -4.95 -15.16
CA ARG A 326 -35.39 -3.68 -15.15
C ARG A 326 -34.80 -2.64 -14.18
N ALA A 327 -34.15 -1.60 -14.73
CA ALA A 327 -33.75 -0.32 -14.10
C ALA A 327 -33.91 -0.19 -12.58
N ASP A 328 -33.37 -1.13 -11.81
CA ASP A 328 -33.45 -1.11 -10.36
C ASP A 328 -32.22 -0.34 -9.94
N GLY A 329 -32.34 0.98 -9.88
CA GLY A 329 -31.23 1.89 -9.57
C GLY A 329 -30.48 1.51 -8.29
N VAL A 330 -31.14 0.75 -7.39
CA VAL A 330 -30.56 0.19 -6.18
C VAL A 330 -29.57 -0.95 -6.46
N LEU A 331 -29.80 -1.82 -7.45
CA LEU A 331 -28.85 -2.90 -7.81
C LEU A 331 -27.57 -2.31 -8.42
N HIS A 332 -27.66 -1.25 -9.21
CA HIS A 332 -26.49 -0.54 -9.70
C HIS A 332 -25.69 0.08 -8.55
N LYS A 333 -26.36 0.74 -7.60
CA LYS A 333 -25.70 1.25 -6.37
C LYS A 333 -25.08 0.13 -5.53
N ALA A 334 -25.66 -1.07 -5.54
CA ALA A 334 -25.10 -2.22 -4.84
C ALA A 334 -23.73 -2.64 -5.41
N LEU A 335 -23.46 -2.41 -6.70
CA LEU A 335 -22.14 -2.66 -7.29
C LEU A 335 -21.06 -1.77 -6.66
N ASP A 336 -21.39 -0.50 -6.41
CA ASP A 336 -20.48 0.46 -5.78
C ASP A 336 -20.19 0.04 -4.32
N VAL A 337 -21.20 -0.49 -3.62
CA VAL A 337 -21.01 -1.04 -2.27
C VAL A 337 -20.13 -2.29 -2.28
N VAL A 338 -20.27 -3.20 -3.25
CA VAL A 338 -19.41 -4.41 -3.34
C VAL A 338 -17.95 -4.05 -3.59
N VAL A 339 -17.72 -3.03 -4.40
CA VAL A 339 -16.42 -2.42 -4.64
C VAL A 339 -15.78 -1.95 -3.32
N ASP A 340 -16.55 -1.22 -2.52
CA ASP A 340 -16.09 -0.63 -1.28
C ASP A 340 -15.91 -1.67 -0.18
N TYR A 341 -16.75 -2.70 -0.22
CA TYR A 341 -16.83 -3.80 0.72
C TYR A 341 -16.76 -5.13 -0.05
N PRO A 342 -15.56 -5.54 -0.51
CA PRO A 342 -15.40 -6.79 -1.27
C PRO A 342 -15.70 -8.04 -0.45
N VAL A 343 -15.80 -7.88 0.87
CA VAL A 343 -16.35 -8.85 1.81
C VAL A 343 -17.45 -8.14 2.59
N LEU A 344 -18.69 -8.65 2.51
CA LEU A 344 -19.88 -7.99 3.04
C LEU A 344 -20.90 -8.97 3.63
N THR A 345 -21.87 -8.44 4.37
CA THR A 345 -23.07 -9.16 4.83
C THR A 345 -24.32 -8.56 4.19
N THR A 346 -25.44 -9.29 4.23
CA THR A 346 -26.75 -8.76 3.81
C THR A 346 -27.15 -7.51 4.61
N ARG A 347 -26.83 -7.51 5.92
CA ARG A 347 -27.04 -6.38 6.83
C ARG A 347 -26.25 -5.14 6.38
N LEU A 348 -24.94 -5.30 6.13
CA LEU A 348 -24.11 -4.19 5.67
C LEU A 348 -24.63 -3.61 4.35
N LEU A 349 -24.99 -4.48 3.39
CA LEU A 349 -25.52 -4.02 2.11
C LEU A 349 -26.83 -3.24 2.28
N ALA A 350 -27.73 -3.71 3.14
CA ALA A 350 -28.99 -3.03 3.45
C ALA A 350 -28.74 -1.64 4.06
N GLU A 351 -27.83 -1.56 5.03
CA GLU A 351 -27.45 -0.32 5.71
C GLU A 351 -26.79 0.70 4.78
N GLN A 352 -25.85 0.27 3.93
CA GLN A 352 -25.17 1.17 2.99
C GLN A 352 -26.08 1.70 1.89
N LEU A 353 -27.13 0.96 1.54
CA LEU A 353 -28.10 1.35 0.52
C LEU A 353 -29.36 2.01 1.09
N ASP A 354 -29.47 2.13 2.41
CA ASP A 354 -30.66 2.62 3.12
C ASP A 354 -31.95 1.89 2.68
N VAL A 355 -31.91 0.56 2.73
CA VAL A 355 -33.04 -0.30 2.36
C VAL A 355 -33.39 -1.29 3.48
N THR A 356 -34.58 -1.88 3.39
CA THR A 356 -35.02 -2.88 4.38
C THR A 356 -34.10 -4.12 4.38
N PRO A 357 -33.94 -4.83 5.52
CA PRO A 357 -33.13 -6.04 5.58
C PRO A 357 -33.52 -7.10 4.53
N ARG A 358 -34.83 -7.29 4.33
CA ARG A 358 -35.37 -8.20 3.30
C ARG A 358 -34.93 -7.77 1.89
N ARG A 359 -34.95 -6.47 1.59
CA ARG A 359 -34.46 -5.96 0.31
C ARG A 359 -32.96 -6.18 0.15
N GLY A 360 -32.17 -6.02 1.21
CA GLY A 360 -30.75 -6.35 1.21
C GLY A 360 -30.46 -7.82 0.90
N GLU A 361 -31.22 -8.75 1.48
CA GLU A 361 -31.13 -10.18 1.14
C GLU A 361 -31.44 -10.46 -0.33
N ASP A 362 -32.48 -9.83 -0.87
CA ASP A 362 -32.87 -9.99 -2.28
C ASP A 362 -31.82 -9.42 -3.23
N LEU A 363 -31.16 -8.32 -2.86
CA LEU A 363 -30.03 -7.76 -3.62
C LEU A 363 -28.82 -8.69 -3.60
N VAL A 364 -28.44 -9.24 -2.43
CA VAL A 364 -27.34 -10.22 -2.36
C VAL A 364 -27.64 -11.45 -3.23
N LYS A 365 -28.87 -11.98 -3.20
CA LYS A 365 -29.26 -13.10 -4.07
C LYS A 365 -29.10 -12.75 -5.56
N GLN A 366 -29.44 -11.53 -5.96
CA GLN A 366 -29.25 -11.06 -7.33
C GLN A 366 -27.76 -10.96 -7.68
N LEU A 367 -26.93 -10.39 -6.80
CA LEU A 367 -25.48 -10.32 -6.99
C LEU A 367 -24.83 -11.71 -7.08
N VAL A 368 -25.32 -12.68 -6.30
CA VAL A 368 -24.87 -14.08 -6.37
C VAL A 368 -25.26 -14.72 -7.70
N ARG A 369 -26.50 -14.54 -8.16
CA ARG A 369 -26.95 -15.05 -9.48
C ARG A 369 -26.18 -14.42 -10.63
N ALA A 370 -25.78 -13.16 -10.50
CA ALA A 370 -24.96 -12.44 -11.46
C ALA A 370 -23.46 -12.84 -11.41
N GLY A 371 -23.04 -13.67 -10.45
CA GLY A 371 -21.64 -14.06 -10.27
C GLY A 371 -20.72 -12.95 -9.75
N ILE A 372 -21.29 -11.85 -9.23
CA ILE A 372 -20.56 -10.67 -8.75
C ILE A 372 -20.01 -10.91 -7.35
N VAL A 373 -20.79 -11.61 -6.53
CA VAL A 373 -20.38 -12.08 -5.20
C VAL A 373 -20.71 -13.56 -5.08
N ARG A 374 -20.07 -14.24 -4.14
CA ARG A 374 -20.41 -15.60 -3.74
C ARG A 374 -20.40 -15.74 -2.22
N PRO A 375 -21.05 -16.76 -1.66
CA PRO A 375 -20.88 -17.09 -0.25
C PRO A 375 -19.39 -17.25 0.08
N GLY A 376 -18.98 -16.74 1.24
CA GLY A 376 -17.65 -16.91 1.78
C GLY A 376 -17.31 -18.39 1.97
N THR A 377 -16.03 -18.74 1.94
CA THR A 377 -15.53 -20.11 2.11
C THR A 377 -15.09 -20.40 3.54
N GLY A 378 -14.96 -21.68 3.89
CA GLY A 378 -14.42 -22.12 5.18
C GLY A 378 -15.16 -21.49 6.38
N LYS A 379 -14.38 -20.86 7.27
CA LYS A 379 -14.90 -20.19 8.48
C LYS A 379 -15.89 -19.05 8.18
N TYR A 380 -15.80 -18.42 7.01
CA TYR A 380 -16.64 -17.29 6.61
C TYR A 380 -18.04 -17.70 6.14
N ARG A 381 -18.21 -18.93 5.67
CA ARG A 381 -19.53 -19.47 5.26
C ARG A 381 -20.55 -19.45 6.41
N ARG A 382 -20.08 -19.71 7.64
CA ARG A 382 -20.93 -19.81 8.84
C ARG A 382 -21.44 -18.45 9.33
N ALA A 383 -20.80 -17.37 8.93
CA ALA A 383 -21.14 -16.02 9.36
C ALA A 383 -22.07 -15.27 8.37
N ALA A 384 -22.64 -15.98 7.39
CA ALA A 384 -23.45 -15.40 6.30
C ALA A 384 -22.72 -14.26 5.56
N VAL A 385 -21.40 -14.39 5.42
CA VAL A 385 -20.54 -13.46 4.72
C VAL A 385 -20.50 -13.82 3.23
N TYR A 386 -20.50 -12.80 2.39
CA TYR A 386 -20.35 -12.89 0.93
C TYR A 386 -19.10 -12.14 0.51
N GLN A 387 -18.48 -12.58 -0.59
CA GLN A 387 -17.26 -11.96 -1.11
C GLN A 387 -17.28 -11.85 -2.63
N SER A 388 -16.59 -10.83 -3.15
CA SER A 388 -16.29 -10.68 -4.58
C SER A 388 -14.84 -11.09 -4.82
N ASP A 389 -14.63 -12.26 -5.44
CA ASP A 389 -13.28 -12.70 -5.80
C ASP A 389 -12.65 -11.76 -6.82
N ALA A 390 -13.43 -11.23 -7.77
CA ALA A 390 -12.89 -10.32 -8.79
C ALA A 390 -12.28 -9.04 -8.20
N ILE A 391 -12.86 -8.48 -7.14
CA ILE A 391 -12.29 -7.29 -6.47
C ILE A 391 -11.12 -7.68 -5.57
N LEU A 392 -11.17 -8.86 -4.92
CA LEU A 392 -10.04 -9.36 -4.15
C LEU A 392 -8.82 -9.63 -5.05
N ASP A 393 -9.03 -10.26 -6.20
CA ASP A 393 -7.99 -10.47 -7.20
C ASP A 393 -7.48 -9.14 -7.77
N LEU A 394 -8.35 -8.13 -7.94
CA LEU A 394 -7.93 -6.80 -8.35
C LEU A 394 -7.08 -6.09 -7.28
N LEU A 395 -7.39 -6.28 -5.99
CA LEU A 395 -6.57 -5.79 -4.87
C LEU A 395 -5.20 -6.48 -4.84
N ASP A 396 -5.17 -7.80 -5.06
CA ASP A 396 -3.95 -8.58 -5.11
C ASP A 396 -3.09 -8.17 -6.33
N LEU A 397 -3.71 -7.97 -7.51
CA LEU A 397 -3.04 -7.41 -8.70
C LEU A 397 -2.42 -6.05 -8.40
N GLY A 398 -3.19 -5.17 -7.73
CA GLY A 398 -2.69 -3.85 -7.34
C GLY A 398 -1.60 -3.91 -6.27
N ALA A 399 -1.38 -5.05 -5.61
CA ALA A 399 -0.33 -5.28 -4.63
C ALA A 399 0.93 -5.95 -5.25
N GLU A 400 0.93 -6.16 -6.57
CA GLU A 400 2.02 -6.72 -7.38
C GLU A 400 2.48 -5.69 -8.43
N ALA A 401 3.75 -5.30 -8.39
CA ALA A 401 4.34 -4.37 -9.35
C ALA A 401 4.62 -5.05 -10.70
N THR A 402 4.92 -6.35 -10.70
CA THR A 402 5.19 -7.19 -11.87
C THR A 402 4.34 -8.47 -11.83
N PRO A 403 3.02 -8.37 -12.07
CA PRO A 403 2.12 -9.51 -11.99
C PRO A 403 2.37 -10.49 -13.15
N THR A 404 2.15 -11.77 -12.89
CA THR A 404 2.25 -12.80 -13.94
C THR A 404 1.15 -12.60 -14.99
N THR A 405 1.44 -12.85 -16.28
CA THR A 405 0.45 -12.70 -17.37
C THR A 405 -0.82 -13.56 -17.20
N THR A 406 -0.76 -14.60 -16.35
CA THR A 406 -1.88 -15.48 -16.01
C THR A 406 -2.73 -14.98 -14.83
N HIS A 407 -2.48 -13.77 -14.31
CA HIS A 407 -3.21 -13.25 -13.14
C HIS A 407 -4.73 -13.18 -13.43
N PRO A 408 -5.61 -13.71 -12.54
CA PRO A 408 -7.05 -13.78 -12.80
C PRO A 408 -7.69 -12.45 -13.21
N ALA A 409 -7.36 -11.36 -12.51
CA ALA A 409 -7.83 -10.01 -12.82
C ALA A 409 -7.47 -9.52 -14.24
N LEU A 410 -6.33 -9.96 -14.80
CA LEU A 410 -5.91 -9.65 -16.18
C LEU A 410 -6.62 -10.58 -17.18
N ALA A 411 -6.79 -11.86 -16.87
CA ALA A 411 -7.52 -12.81 -17.71
C ALA A 411 -8.99 -12.40 -17.91
N MET A 412 -9.60 -11.74 -16.91
CA MET A 412 -10.96 -11.20 -17.01
C MET A 412 -11.12 -10.10 -18.08
N GLN A 413 -10.04 -9.46 -18.53
CA GLN A 413 -10.09 -8.50 -19.66
C GLN A 413 -10.29 -9.21 -21.01
N ALA A 414 -9.86 -10.47 -21.14
CA ALA A 414 -9.85 -11.21 -22.40
C ALA A 414 -11.14 -12.01 -22.68
N SER A 415 -12.00 -12.23 -21.67
CA SER A 415 -13.26 -12.95 -21.84
C SER A 415 -14.35 -12.08 -22.45
N GLU A 416 -14.83 -12.44 -23.65
CA GLU A 416 -16.02 -11.86 -24.29
C GLU A 416 -17.22 -11.83 -23.32
N PRO A 417 -18.14 -10.85 -23.47
CA PRO A 417 -19.31 -10.78 -22.61
C PRO A 417 -20.07 -12.11 -22.67
N LEU A 418 -20.45 -12.63 -21.51
CA LEU A 418 -21.40 -13.72 -21.37
C LEU A 418 -22.71 -13.30 -22.06
N VAL A 419 -22.81 -13.57 -23.36
CA VAL A 419 -24.07 -13.53 -24.08
C VAL A 419 -24.95 -14.56 -23.40
N GLN A 420 -25.93 -14.08 -22.62
CA GLN A 420 -27.02 -14.92 -22.16
C GLN A 420 -27.62 -15.59 -23.40
N ARG A 421 -27.33 -16.88 -23.58
CA ARG A 421 -28.14 -17.72 -24.44
C ARG A 421 -29.52 -17.77 -23.78
N CYS A 422 -30.41 -16.87 -24.22
CA CYS A 422 -31.84 -17.00 -23.98
C CYS A 422 -32.30 -18.30 -24.64
N GLY A 423 -32.26 -19.40 -23.90
CA GLY A 423 -32.93 -20.63 -24.26
C GLY A 423 -34.42 -20.46 -24.04
N GLY A 424 -35.18 -20.34 -25.12
CA GLY A 424 -36.64 -20.47 -25.11
C GLY A 424 -37.08 -21.87 -24.63
N PRO A 425 -38.37 -22.04 -24.31
CA PRO A 425 -38.85 -23.22 -23.61
C PRO A 425 -38.92 -24.43 -24.55
N THR A 426 -38.18 -25.49 -24.25
CA THR A 426 -38.44 -26.81 -24.83
C THR A 426 -38.95 -27.77 -23.77
N ALA A 427 -40.04 -28.41 -24.13
CA ALA A 427 -40.90 -29.28 -23.35
C ALA A 427 -40.20 -30.52 -22.78
N HIS A 428 -40.79 -31.01 -21.69
CA HIS A 428 -40.85 -32.40 -21.21
C HIS A 428 -39.69 -33.35 -21.55
N GLY A 429 -38.92 -33.69 -20.52
CA GLY A 429 -38.05 -34.86 -20.50
C GLY A 429 -37.53 -35.14 -19.09
N THR A 430 -38.16 -36.09 -18.41
CA THR A 430 -37.72 -36.66 -17.13
C THR A 430 -36.29 -37.19 -17.21
N CYS A 431 -35.38 -36.67 -16.38
CA CYS A 431 -34.03 -37.20 -16.24
C CYS A 431 -33.97 -38.09 -14.99
N GLN A 432 -34.07 -39.41 -15.17
CA GLN A 432 -33.75 -40.40 -14.13
C GLN A 432 -32.23 -40.64 -14.09
N ASN A 433 -31.70 -40.68 -12.88
CA ASN A 433 -30.32 -41.08 -12.56
C ASN A 433 -29.97 -42.44 -13.17
N ARG A 434 -28.84 -42.52 -13.89
CA ARG A 434 -28.07 -43.75 -14.01
C ARG A 434 -26.58 -43.48 -13.77
N VAL A 435 -26.14 -44.01 -12.65
CA VAL A 435 -24.75 -44.31 -12.31
C VAL A 435 -24.30 -45.47 -13.19
N THR A 436 -23.16 -45.37 -13.86
CA THR A 436 -22.36 -46.53 -14.25
C THR A 436 -20.87 -46.23 -14.10
N GLU A 437 -20.25 -46.96 -13.19
CA GLU A 437 -18.82 -47.20 -13.06
C GLU A 437 -18.25 -47.85 -14.34
N ARG A 438 -17.04 -47.46 -14.76
CA ARG A 438 -15.88 -48.32 -15.11
C ARG A 438 -14.88 -47.60 -16.04
N GLY A 439 -13.64 -47.49 -15.54
CA GLY A 439 -12.44 -48.07 -16.16
C GLY A 439 -12.03 -47.66 -17.58
N GLU A 440 -10.93 -46.89 -17.64
CA GLU A 440 -9.79 -47.01 -18.56
C GLU A 440 -10.04 -47.32 -20.06
N ARG A 441 -9.65 -46.39 -20.95
CA ARG A 441 -8.37 -46.47 -21.71
C ARG A 441 -8.22 -45.34 -22.73
N CYS A 442 -6.98 -44.90 -22.79
CA CYS A 442 -6.30 -44.08 -23.78
C CYS A 442 -6.58 -44.53 -25.23
N TRP A 443 -6.85 -43.60 -26.16
CA TRP A 443 -6.42 -43.68 -27.56
C TRP A 443 -6.14 -42.28 -28.12
N ARG A 444 -4.94 -42.16 -28.71
CA ARG A 444 -4.45 -41.02 -29.47
C ARG A 444 -4.98 -41.05 -30.90
N HIS A 445 -5.22 -39.83 -31.41
CA HIS A 445 -4.97 -39.30 -32.76
C HIS A 445 -5.75 -39.74 -34.03
N ARG A 446 -5.95 -38.66 -34.83
CA ARG A 446 -6.31 -38.48 -36.24
C ARG A 446 -7.82 -38.44 -36.49
N THR A 447 -8.38 -37.42 -37.14
CA THR A 447 -7.85 -36.40 -38.07
C THR A 447 -8.23 -34.99 -37.68
#